data_AF-A0A9P6V7I2-F1
#
_entry.id   AF-A0A9P6V7I2-F1
#
_cell.length_a   1.000
_cell.length_b   1.000
_cell.length_c   1.000
_cell.angle_alpha   90.00
_cell.angle_beta   90.00
_cell.angle_gamma   90.00
#
_symmetry.space_group_name_H-M   'P 1'
#
loop_
_entity.id
_entity.type
_entity.pdbx_description
1 polymer ?
#
loop_
_entity_poly.entity_id
_entity_poly.type
_entity_poly.pdbx_seq_one_letter_code
_entity_poly.pdbx_strand_id
1 'polypeptide(L)'
;MQFMAERVELEPSFKSRLLTVIEDSKIDAGVSQAAANAISILVRARVRFHGVDLRGIRVPGAVLHGGQFDSTDMQGADLREVNLTKTWLRQANLSDTMMTGVQFGELPYLEIGAKVVNCEFSLDGALVALSTLGTRQNHNTTVQICDILTGDIRLVLSGHRNGVNHLSYSPDGEMIATRAVGDTIRIWSTSSGDSLHTLHGYTDSVRGVAFSPTGLELVSCSKDKTIASADEGKRLVLWDAHTGTFMHDLVGHISEVYGVVYSPDGHQLASCGRGGIRLWDPLNGELFATLSGHNNTVNSVSYSPNGKHIASGSMDGTVRLWDVGRALPREELNDSSNGLLCVDVSPDGAWTATGSRDSTVQLLETQTGKPGAALTGHVGHVNNMVFSSCGKRVASAGQDIRVRLWCARTGRSVDVLQGHIGAVFSVAFSPSGHQLASGGGTFDRAVRLWDSKTGEPGLVFEGHTNRIYGLAFSPSGHQVPS
;
A
#
# COMPACT_ATOMS: atom_id res chain seq x y z
N MET A 1 31.97 3.48 -10.18
CA MET A 1 31.66 3.13 -8.76
C MET A 1 31.08 1.73 -8.59
N GLN A 2 30.28 1.18 -9.52
CA GLN A 2 29.68 -0.16 -9.41
C GLN A 2 30.72 -1.31 -9.36
N PHE A 3 31.72 -1.28 -10.25
CA PHE A 3 32.85 -2.23 -10.26
C PHE A 3 33.66 -2.27 -8.94
N MET A 4 33.77 -1.14 -8.23
CA MET A 4 34.50 -1.11 -6.95
C MET A 4 33.69 -1.70 -5.81
N ALA A 5 32.35 -1.59 -5.85
CA ALA A 5 31.48 -2.20 -4.85
C ALA A 5 31.49 -3.74 -4.96
N GLU A 6 31.42 -4.28 -6.18
CA GLU A 6 31.55 -5.71 -6.45
C GLU A 6 32.91 -6.27 -5.97
N ARG A 7 33.99 -5.51 -6.14
CA ARG A 7 35.32 -5.89 -5.62
C ARG A 7 35.40 -5.94 -4.10
N VAL A 8 34.61 -5.15 -3.37
CA VAL A 8 34.59 -5.21 -1.88
C VAL A 8 34.05 -6.55 -1.39
N GLU A 9 33.09 -7.15 -2.10
CA GLU A 9 32.54 -8.46 -1.77
C GLU A 9 33.51 -9.61 -2.10
N LEU A 10 34.28 -9.45 -3.19
CA LEU A 10 35.19 -10.48 -3.70
C LEU A 10 36.59 -10.45 -3.07
N GLU A 11 37.06 -9.27 -2.61
CA GLU A 11 38.43 -9.07 -2.09
C GLU A 11 38.45 -8.52 -0.64
N PRO A 12 38.57 -9.39 0.40
CA PRO A 12 38.64 -8.95 1.78
C PRO A 12 39.79 -7.99 2.10
N SER A 13 40.92 -8.12 1.39
CA SER A 13 42.08 -7.24 1.52
C SER A 13 41.79 -5.82 1.03
N PHE A 14 40.94 -5.68 0.01
CA PHE A 14 40.51 -4.38 -0.50
C PHE A 14 39.59 -3.67 0.51
N LYS A 15 38.63 -4.40 1.09
CA LYS A 15 37.78 -3.89 2.18
C LYS A 15 38.60 -3.40 3.37
N SER A 16 39.60 -4.18 3.79
CA SER A 16 40.49 -3.82 4.90
C SER A 16 41.23 -2.50 4.63
N ARG A 17 41.78 -2.33 3.42
CA ARG A 17 42.45 -1.08 3.01
C ARG A 17 41.52 0.13 3.04
N LEU A 18 40.27 -0.02 2.60
CA LEU A 18 39.29 1.08 2.65
C LEU A 18 38.99 1.49 4.10
N LEU A 19 38.88 0.52 5.02
CA LEU A 19 38.71 0.82 6.45
C LEU A 19 39.94 1.52 7.04
N THR A 20 41.15 1.09 6.67
CA THR A 20 42.40 1.77 7.11
C THR A 20 42.41 3.23 6.68
N VAL A 21 42.04 3.54 5.44
CA VAL A 21 41.99 4.93 4.95
C VAL A 21 40.98 5.79 5.74
N ILE A 22 39.87 5.19 6.19
CA ILE A 22 38.89 5.87 7.05
C ILE A 22 39.48 6.14 8.44
N GLU A 23 40.17 5.16 9.02
CA GLU A 23 40.85 5.31 10.32
C GLU A 23 41.96 6.37 10.28
N ASP A 24 42.76 6.41 9.22
CA ASP A 24 43.85 7.38 9.05
C ASP A 24 43.31 8.83 9.02
N SER A 25 42.06 9.03 8.55
CA SER A 25 41.41 10.35 8.52
C SER A 25 41.19 10.98 9.90
N LYS A 26 41.22 10.17 10.97
CA LYS A 26 41.13 10.67 12.34
C LYS A 26 42.31 11.58 12.70
N ILE A 27 43.48 11.32 12.11
CA ILE A 27 44.75 11.96 12.46
C ILE A 27 45.25 12.86 11.32
N ASP A 28 45.11 12.42 10.07
CA ASP A 28 45.59 13.16 8.89
C ASP A 28 44.44 13.81 8.10
N ALA A 29 44.48 15.15 8.00
CA ALA A 29 43.52 15.91 7.20
C ALA A 29 43.69 15.65 5.69
N GLY A 30 44.90 15.33 5.23
CA GLY A 30 45.25 15.16 3.82
C GLY A 30 44.58 13.96 3.15
N VAL A 31 44.11 12.98 3.94
CA VAL A 31 43.41 11.79 3.43
C VAL A 31 41.89 11.90 3.50
N SER A 32 41.33 13.03 3.96
CA SER A 32 39.89 13.22 4.14
C SER A 32 39.04 12.91 2.88
N GLN A 33 39.48 13.34 1.70
CA GLN A 33 38.78 13.04 0.44
C GLN A 33 38.87 11.54 0.08
N ALA A 34 40.01 10.90 0.35
CA ALA A 34 40.19 9.48 0.12
C ALA A 34 39.32 8.66 1.09
N ALA A 35 39.22 9.10 2.34
CA ALA A 35 38.34 8.52 3.36
C ALA A 35 36.86 8.68 3.01
N ALA A 36 36.45 9.85 2.52
CA ALA A 36 35.08 10.10 2.03
C ALA A 36 34.71 9.16 0.88
N ASN A 37 35.61 8.96 -0.08
CA ASN A 37 35.42 8.00 -1.16
C ASN A 37 35.39 6.55 -0.64
N ALA A 38 36.27 6.20 0.30
CA ALA A 38 36.35 4.87 0.87
C ALA A 38 35.08 4.47 1.61
N ILE A 39 34.56 5.33 2.48
CA ILE A 39 33.32 5.06 3.22
C ILE A 39 32.11 5.01 2.28
N SER A 40 32.08 5.84 1.23
CA SER A 40 31.01 5.83 0.22
C SER A 40 31.00 4.51 -0.58
N ILE A 41 32.17 3.98 -0.92
CA ILE A 41 32.31 2.68 -1.60
C ILE A 41 31.81 1.55 -0.68
N LEU A 42 32.18 1.57 0.60
CA LEU A 42 31.75 0.56 1.58
C LEU A 42 30.23 0.58 1.78
N VAL A 43 29.62 1.77 1.90
CA VAL A 43 28.16 1.92 1.98
C VAL A 43 27.49 1.38 0.72
N ARG A 44 28.00 1.69 -0.47
CA ARG A 44 27.45 1.17 -1.73
C ARG A 44 27.58 -0.35 -1.85
N ALA A 45 28.64 -0.93 -1.30
CA ALA A 45 28.85 -2.37 -1.17
C ALA A 45 28.03 -2.99 -0.02
N ARG A 46 27.04 -2.27 0.55
CA ARG A 46 26.15 -2.71 1.63
C ARG A 46 26.88 -3.19 2.88
N VAL A 47 28.09 -2.69 3.14
CA VAL A 47 28.81 -2.95 4.39
C VAL A 47 28.06 -2.27 5.54
N ARG A 48 27.74 -3.05 6.58
CA ARG A 48 27.06 -2.55 7.78
C ARG A 48 28.09 -2.08 8.80
N PHE A 49 27.87 -0.89 9.34
CA PHE A 49 28.63 -0.32 10.44
C PHE A 49 27.79 -0.45 11.71
N HIS A 50 27.87 -1.61 12.37
CA HIS A 50 27.16 -1.83 13.63
C HIS A 50 28.12 -1.79 14.81
N GLY A 51 27.92 -0.87 15.75
CA GLY A 51 28.79 -0.74 16.92
C GLY A 51 30.23 -0.31 16.60
N VAL A 52 30.45 0.32 15.44
CA VAL A 52 31.79 0.72 14.99
C VAL A 52 32.19 2.05 15.63
N ASP A 53 33.47 2.19 15.97
CA ASP A 53 34.05 3.44 16.48
C ASP A 53 34.58 4.30 15.31
N LEU A 54 33.79 5.28 14.91
CA LEU A 54 34.10 6.29 13.90
C LEU A 54 34.31 7.68 14.52
N ARG A 55 34.75 7.75 15.79
CA ARG A 55 35.02 9.04 16.43
C ARG A 55 36.11 9.82 15.71
N GLY A 56 35.87 11.10 15.48
CA GLY A 56 36.83 12.03 14.89
C GLY A 56 37.17 11.78 13.41
N ILE A 57 36.48 10.88 12.71
CA ILE A 57 36.73 10.66 11.27
C ILE A 57 36.49 11.94 10.47
N ARG A 58 37.20 12.10 9.35
CA ARG A 58 37.05 13.25 8.47
C ARG A 58 36.64 12.80 7.08
N VAL A 59 35.34 12.91 6.78
CA VAL A 59 34.76 12.40 5.53
C VAL A 59 33.83 13.44 4.87
N PRO A 60 34.27 14.69 4.68
CA PRO A 60 33.41 15.70 4.06
C PRO A 60 33.01 15.29 2.63
N GLY A 61 31.76 15.58 2.24
CA GLY A 61 31.21 15.27 0.93
C GLY A 61 30.94 13.77 0.67
N ALA A 62 31.06 12.90 1.68
CA ALA A 62 30.80 11.48 1.51
C ALA A 62 29.32 11.19 1.17
N VAL A 63 29.07 10.18 0.35
CA VAL A 63 27.74 9.71 -0.02
C VAL A 63 27.41 8.49 0.82
N LEU A 64 26.75 8.70 1.95
CA LEU A 64 26.37 7.65 2.91
C LEU A 64 24.91 7.20 2.75
N HIS A 65 24.30 7.55 1.61
CA HIS A 65 22.91 7.25 1.28
C HIS A 65 22.57 5.76 1.46
N GLY A 66 21.53 5.46 2.23
CA GLY A 66 21.09 4.07 2.45
C GLY A 66 22.03 3.23 3.32
N GLY A 67 23.10 3.81 3.88
CA GLY A 67 24.05 3.11 4.75
C GLY A 67 23.44 2.74 6.11
N GLN A 68 24.00 1.72 6.76
CA GLN A 68 23.57 1.28 8.10
C GLN A 68 24.67 1.55 9.12
N PHE A 69 24.40 2.46 10.07
CA PHE A 69 25.32 2.95 11.09
C PHE A 69 24.75 2.80 12.51
N ASP A 70 24.03 1.70 12.76
CA ASP A 70 23.37 1.46 14.04
C ASP A 70 24.40 1.28 15.17
N SER A 71 24.19 1.99 16.28
CA SER A 71 25.05 2.02 17.48
C SER A 71 26.49 2.47 17.19
N THR A 72 26.72 3.16 16.08
CA THR A 72 28.05 3.67 15.69
C THR A 72 28.38 4.94 16.46
N ASP A 73 29.63 5.05 16.93
CA ASP A 73 30.11 6.27 17.56
C ASP A 73 30.79 7.17 16.54
N MET A 74 30.19 8.31 16.22
CA MET A 74 30.72 9.33 15.31
C MET A 74 31.06 10.62 16.04
N GLN A 75 31.27 10.60 17.36
CA GLN A 75 31.55 11.82 18.10
C GLN A 75 32.75 12.57 17.53
N GLY A 76 32.62 13.88 17.33
CA GLY A 76 33.70 14.73 16.81
C GLY A 76 34.01 14.56 15.32
N ALA A 77 33.23 13.78 14.56
CA ALA A 77 33.47 13.56 13.14
C ALA A 77 33.21 14.82 12.29
N ASP A 78 34.00 15.00 11.22
CA ASP A 78 33.75 15.99 10.18
C ASP A 78 32.91 15.38 9.07
N LEU A 79 31.61 15.72 9.08
CA LEU A 79 30.59 15.25 8.16
C LEU A 79 30.09 16.36 7.25
N ARG A 80 30.82 17.46 7.04
CA ARG A 80 30.35 18.56 6.20
C ARG A 80 29.98 18.08 4.79
N GLU A 81 28.85 18.55 4.28
CA GLU A 81 28.33 18.21 2.95
C GLU A 81 28.09 16.70 2.72
N VAL A 82 28.05 15.89 3.77
CA VAL A 82 27.75 14.46 3.68
C VAL A 82 26.29 14.25 3.33
N ASN A 83 26.01 13.30 2.43
CA ASN A 83 24.65 12.87 2.12
C ASN A 83 24.25 11.68 3.02
N LEU A 84 23.36 11.92 3.98
CA LEU A 84 22.82 10.94 4.93
C LEU A 84 21.37 10.52 4.62
N THR A 85 20.89 10.75 3.39
CA THR A 85 19.52 10.39 3.01
C THR A 85 19.33 8.86 3.05
N LYS A 86 18.21 8.38 3.63
CA LYS A 86 17.93 6.95 3.89
C LYS A 86 18.96 6.19 4.76
N THR A 87 19.89 6.87 5.42
CA THR A 87 20.87 6.22 6.31
C THR A 87 20.21 5.79 7.63
N TRP A 88 20.52 4.59 8.12
CA TRP A 88 20.09 4.13 9.45
C TRP A 88 21.10 4.56 10.50
N LEU A 89 20.65 5.32 11.50
CA LEU A 89 21.48 5.90 12.56
C LEU A 89 20.93 5.54 13.95
N ARG A 90 20.41 4.32 14.15
CA ARG A 90 19.76 3.95 15.43
C ARG A 90 20.81 3.95 16.54
N GLN A 91 20.60 4.72 17.62
CA GLN A 91 21.57 4.82 18.72
C GLN A 91 22.98 5.27 18.28
N ALA A 92 23.13 5.94 17.14
CA ALA A 92 24.41 6.50 16.73
C ALA A 92 24.76 7.73 17.58
N ASN A 93 26.01 7.86 18.01
CA ASN A 93 26.50 9.02 18.75
C ASN A 93 27.04 10.07 17.77
N LEU A 94 26.31 11.16 17.56
CA LEU A 94 26.71 12.27 16.67
C LEU A 94 27.13 13.54 17.46
N SER A 95 27.50 13.39 18.73
CA SER A 95 27.93 14.51 19.57
C SER A 95 29.14 15.23 18.96
N ASP A 96 29.20 16.56 19.05
CA ASP A 96 30.36 17.36 18.58
C ASP A 96 30.73 17.20 17.09
N THR A 97 29.80 16.71 16.25
CA THR A 97 30.04 16.52 14.82
C THR A 97 29.93 17.81 14.01
N MET A 98 30.76 17.97 12.96
CA MET A 98 30.62 19.07 12.01
C MET A 98 29.60 18.69 10.94
N MET A 99 28.43 19.35 10.99
CA MET A 99 27.25 18.96 10.18
C MET A 99 26.85 20.01 9.12
N THR A 100 27.70 21.00 8.85
CA THR A 100 27.39 22.06 7.90
C THR A 100 27.15 21.49 6.50
N GLY A 101 25.99 21.76 5.91
CA GLY A 101 25.64 21.27 4.57
C GLY A 101 25.28 19.79 4.49
N VAL A 102 25.18 19.08 5.62
CA VAL A 102 24.72 17.68 5.65
C VAL A 102 23.30 17.59 5.11
N GLN A 103 23.10 16.68 4.16
CA GLN A 103 21.78 16.41 3.61
C GLN A 103 21.08 15.35 4.46
N PHE A 104 20.14 15.81 5.28
CA PHE A 104 19.16 14.99 5.98
C PHE A 104 17.80 15.10 5.29
N GLY A 105 17.19 13.97 4.97
CA GLY A 105 15.77 13.92 4.61
C GLY A 105 15.39 14.10 3.13
N GLU A 106 14.09 13.85 2.94
CA GLU A 106 13.26 13.65 1.73
C GLU A 106 13.61 12.48 0.81
N LEU A 107 12.69 11.51 0.74
CA LEU A 107 12.52 10.68 -0.45
C LEU A 107 12.15 11.60 -1.61
N PRO A 108 12.61 11.35 -2.83
CA PRO A 108 12.15 12.13 -3.98
C PRO A 108 10.62 12.10 -3.99
N TYR A 109 9.99 13.28 -3.87
CA TYR A 109 8.60 13.39 -4.30
C TYR A 109 8.65 13.13 -5.81
N LEU A 110 7.94 12.10 -6.26
CA LEU A 110 7.87 11.79 -7.67
C LEU A 110 6.98 12.86 -8.32
N GLU A 111 7.57 13.94 -8.80
CA GLU A 111 6.84 15.00 -9.50
C GLU A 111 6.44 14.51 -10.89
N ILE A 112 5.30 13.85 -10.96
CA ILE A 112 4.70 13.52 -12.26
C ILE A 112 3.93 14.75 -12.74
N GLY A 113 4.41 15.38 -13.82
CA GLY A 113 3.77 16.54 -14.48
C GLY A 113 2.41 16.25 -15.14
N ALA A 114 1.77 15.14 -14.79
CA ALA A 114 0.47 14.69 -15.29
C ALA A 114 -0.40 14.21 -14.12
N LYS A 115 -1.73 14.29 -14.27
CA LYS A 115 -2.66 13.88 -13.22
C LYS A 115 -2.58 12.37 -13.02
N VAL A 116 -2.11 11.93 -11.86
CA VAL A 116 -2.16 10.52 -11.44
C VAL A 116 -3.61 10.12 -11.15
N VAL A 117 -4.02 8.96 -11.66
CA VAL A 117 -5.38 8.43 -11.52
C VAL A 117 -5.43 7.25 -10.57
N ASN A 118 -4.41 6.40 -10.60
CA ASN A 118 -4.29 5.24 -9.73
C ASN A 118 -2.81 4.94 -9.48
N CYS A 119 -2.52 4.28 -8.36
CA CYS A 119 -1.20 3.87 -7.95
C CYS A 119 -1.24 2.49 -7.28
N GLU A 120 -0.23 1.67 -7.51
CA GLU A 120 -0.10 0.37 -6.87
C GLU A 120 1.37 0.01 -6.66
N PHE A 121 1.67 -0.63 -5.53
CA PHE A 121 3.00 -1.12 -5.24
C PHE A 121 3.19 -2.55 -5.73
N SER A 122 4.41 -2.88 -6.16
CA SER A 122 4.83 -4.27 -6.23
C SER A 122 4.82 -4.89 -4.83
N LEU A 123 4.60 -6.21 -4.76
CA LEU A 123 4.44 -6.91 -3.49
C LEU A 123 5.67 -6.80 -2.57
N ASP A 124 6.86 -6.73 -3.17
CA ASP A 124 8.14 -6.54 -2.47
C ASP A 124 8.39 -5.07 -2.04
N GLY A 125 7.57 -4.13 -2.52
CA GLY A 125 7.70 -2.71 -2.21
C GLY A 125 8.92 -2.05 -2.84
N ALA A 126 9.47 -2.61 -3.91
CA ALA A 126 10.59 -2.03 -4.66
C ALA A 126 10.14 -1.13 -5.82
N LEU A 127 8.95 -1.35 -6.36
CA LEU A 127 8.40 -0.61 -7.50
C LEU A 127 7.01 -0.05 -7.21
N VAL A 128 6.69 1.08 -7.82
CA VAL A 128 5.34 1.66 -7.85
C VAL A 128 4.89 1.87 -9.28
N ALA A 129 3.72 1.36 -9.63
CA ALA A 129 3.03 1.64 -10.88
C ALA A 129 2.07 2.81 -10.70
N LEU A 130 2.07 3.73 -11.65
CA LEU A 130 1.30 4.97 -11.60
C LEU A 130 0.62 5.18 -12.95
N SER A 131 -0.71 5.23 -12.97
CA SER A 131 -1.44 5.59 -14.18
C SER A 131 -1.64 7.10 -14.26
N THR A 132 -1.31 7.68 -15.42
CA THR A 132 -1.40 9.12 -15.64
C THR A 132 -2.40 9.43 -16.75
N LEU A 133 -3.27 10.41 -16.51
CA LEU A 133 -4.11 10.99 -17.55
C LEU A 133 -3.30 12.01 -18.33
N GLY A 134 -3.23 11.81 -19.64
CA GLY A 134 -2.69 12.81 -20.55
C GLY A 134 -3.46 14.14 -20.45
N THR A 135 -2.78 15.24 -20.73
CA THR A 135 -3.37 16.59 -20.66
C THR A 135 -4.43 16.79 -21.75
N ARG A 136 -5.23 17.86 -21.69
CA ARG A 136 -6.28 18.15 -22.69
C ARG A 136 -5.77 18.23 -24.15
N GLN A 137 -4.46 18.31 -24.37
CA GLN A 137 -3.82 18.33 -25.68
C GLN A 137 -3.13 17.01 -26.07
N ASN A 138 -2.98 16.06 -25.15
CA ASN A 138 -2.30 14.79 -25.42
C ASN A 138 -3.10 13.65 -24.77
N HIS A 139 -3.86 12.89 -25.56
CA HIS A 139 -4.74 11.83 -25.06
C HIS A 139 -4.01 10.53 -24.66
N ASN A 140 -2.69 10.46 -24.86
CA ASN A 140 -1.92 9.29 -24.52
C ASN A 140 -1.86 9.11 -23.00
N THR A 141 -2.60 8.12 -22.53
CA THR A 141 -2.56 7.66 -21.15
C THR A 141 -1.44 6.64 -21.02
N THR A 142 -0.57 6.83 -20.04
CA THR A 142 0.56 5.92 -19.79
C THR A 142 0.51 5.39 -18.37
N VAL A 143 1.10 4.21 -18.18
CA VAL A 143 1.42 3.68 -16.86
C VAL A 143 2.93 3.77 -16.68
N GLN A 144 3.39 4.45 -15.64
CA GLN A 144 4.79 4.57 -15.30
C GLN A 144 5.12 3.60 -14.17
N ILE A 145 6.15 2.78 -14.34
CA ILE A 145 6.70 1.96 -13.26
C ILE A 145 7.96 2.65 -12.77
N CYS A 146 7.98 3.02 -11.50
CA CYS A 146 9.04 3.79 -10.89
C CYS A 146 9.74 2.99 -9.81
N ASP A 147 11.05 3.15 -9.71
CA ASP A 147 11.82 2.65 -8.58
C ASP A 147 11.51 3.51 -7.35
N ILE A 148 11.03 2.87 -6.31
CA ILE A 148 10.64 3.51 -5.05
C ILE A 148 11.82 4.17 -4.37
N LEU A 149 13.00 3.56 -4.43
CA LEU A 149 14.16 4.08 -3.75
C LEU A 149 14.69 5.28 -4.53
N THR A 150 14.96 5.14 -5.82
CA THR A 150 15.62 6.22 -6.57
C THR A 150 14.66 7.29 -7.06
N GLY A 151 13.36 6.99 -7.18
CA GLY A 151 12.39 7.85 -7.86
C GLY A 151 12.52 7.79 -9.38
N ASP A 152 13.38 6.92 -9.92
CA ASP A 152 13.60 6.85 -11.36
C ASP A 152 12.43 6.10 -12.03
N ILE A 153 11.96 6.64 -13.14
CA ILE A 153 11.03 5.92 -14.03
C ILE A 153 11.81 4.79 -14.70
N ARG A 154 11.46 3.54 -14.37
CA ARG A 154 12.04 2.34 -14.99
C ARG A 154 11.39 2.02 -16.32
N LEU A 155 10.06 2.09 -16.39
CA LEU A 155 9.29 1.75 -17.58
C LEU A 155 8.14 2.73 -17.78
N VAL A 156 7.81 2.97 -19.05
CA VAL A 156 6.61 3.70 -19.46
C VAL A 156 5.79 2.80 -20.39
N LEU A 157 4.71 2.25 -19.86
CA LEU A 157 3.78 1.41 -20.59
C LEU A 157 2.80 2.30 -21.35
N SER A 158 2.77 2.15 -22.66
CA SER A 158 1.93 2.94 -23.57
C SER A 158 1.19 2.03 -24.54
N GLY A 159 -0.09 2.33 -24.79
CA GLY A 159 -0.92 1.51 -25.68
C GLY A 159 -2.42 1.53 -25.38
N HIS A 160 -2.81 2.02 -24.20
CA HIS A 160 -4.22 2.31 -23.89
C HIS A 160 -4.66 3.60 -24.59
N ARG A 161 -5.87 3.59 -25.15
CA ARG A 161 -6.45 4.75 -25.84
C ARG A 161 -7.13 5.73 -24.88
N ASN A 162 -7.50 5.24 -23.69
CA ASN A 162 -8.24 5.96 -22.67
C ASN A 162 -7.53 5.86 -21.30
N GLY A 163 -8.02 6.65 -20.33
CA GLY A 163 -7.52 6.68 -18.96
C GLY A 163 -7.49 5.29 -18.30
N VAL A 164 -6.34 4.91 -17.74
CA VAL A 164 -6.14 3.66 -17.00
C VAL A 164 -6.58 3.89 -15.56
N ASN A 165 -7.64 3.21 -15.17
CA ASN A 165 -8.31 3.43 -13.89
C ASN A 165 -8.07 2.30 -12.89
N HIS A 166 -7.49 1.18 -13.32
CA HIS A 166 -7.13 0.07 -12.43
C HIS A 166 -5.80 -0.54 -12.86
N LEU A 167 -5.00 -0.88 -11.86
CA LEU A 167 -3.73 -1.59 -11.93
C LEU A 167 -3.87 -2.84 -11.05
N SER A 168 -3.18 -3.93 -11.40
CA SER A 168 -2.95 -5.05 -10.50
C SER A 168 -1.60 -5.67 -10.80
N TYR A 169 -0.68 -5.74 -9.84
CA TYR A 169 0.55 -6.53 -9.97
C TYR A 169 0.26 -8.02 -9.79
N SER A 170 1.00 -8.87 -10.51
CA SER A 170 1.08 -10.28 -10.16
C SER A 170 1.82 -10.47 -8.83
N PRO A 171 1.56 -11.56 -8.08
CA PRO A 171 2.20 -11.80 -6.78
C PRO A 171 3.72 -11.90 -6.83
N ASP A 172 4.28 -12.41 -7.93
CA ASP A 172 5.72 -12.46 -8.19
C ASP A 172 6.30 -11.11 -8.66
N GLY A 173 5.44 -10.14 -8.97
CA GLY A 173 5.81 -8.83 -9.48
C GLY A 173 6.31 -8.83 -10.92
N GLU A 174 6.28 -9.94 -11.66
CA GLU A 174 6.79 -10.06 -13.03
C GLU A 174 5.79 -9.52 -14.08
N MET A 175 4.51 -9.44 -13.73
CA MET A 175 3.45 -8.94 -14.58
C MET A 175 2.67 -7.80 -13.91
N ILE A 176 2.10 -6.94 -14.75
CA ILE A 176 1.09 -5.97 -14.31
C ILE A 176 -0.09 -5.98 -15.28
N ALA A 177 -1.29 -6.12 -14.72
CA ALA A 177 -2.54 -6.00 -15.45
C ALA A 177 -3.04 -4.55 -15.33
N THR A 178 -3.50 -4.01 -16.46
CA THR A 178 -3.94 -2.62 -16.56
C THR A 178 -5.24 -2.55 -17.31
N ARG A 179 -6.12 -1.66 -16.85
CA ARG A 179 -7.46 -1.52 -17.41
C ARG A 179 -7.77 -0.06 -17.72
N ALA A 180 -8.07 0.22 -18.98
CA ALA A 180 -8.55 1.53 -19.41
C ALA A 180 -10.08 1.60 -19.49
N VAL A 181 -10.64 2.80 -19.45
CA VAL A 181 -12.09 3.03 -19.60
C VAL A 181 -12.51 2.75 -21.04
N GLY A 182 -13.50 1.87 -21.26
CA GLY A 182 -14.06 1.62 -22.59
C GLY A 182 -13.08 1.06 -23.62
N ASP A 183 -12.00 0.43 -23.15
CA ASP A 183 -10.95 -0.18 -23.97
C ASP A 183 -10.66 -1.60 -23.44
N THR A 184 -9.52 -2.17 -23.80
CA THR A 184 -9.10 -3.52 -23.41
C THR A 184 -8.43 -3.59 -22.04
N ILE A 185 -8.30 -4.81 -21.51
CA ILE A 185 -7.35 -5.11 -20.44
C ILE A 185 -6.03 -5.48 -21.11
N ARG A 186 -4.91 -4.99 -20.57
CA ARG A 186 -3.58 -5.35 -21.04
C ARG A 186 -2.74 -5.91 -19.89
N ILE A 187 -2.03 -6.99 -20.18
CA ILE A 187 -1.03 -7.58 -19.29
C ILE A 187 0.35 -7.22 -19.86
N TRP A 188 1.22 -6.70 -19.00
CA TRP A 188 2.56 -6.25 -19.36
C TRP A 188 3.62 -6.98 -18.56
N SER A 189 4.80 -7.15 -19.15
CA SER A 189 6.00 -7.53 -18.41
C SER A 189 6.52 -6.33 -17.63
N THR A 190 6.83 -6.52 -16.34
CA THR A 190 7.38 -5.48 -15.47
C THR A 190 8.89 -5.33 -15.60
N SER A 191 9.56 -6.26 -16.31
CA SER A 191 11.00 -6.22 -16.57
C SER A 191 11.33 -5.58 -17.91
N SER A 192 10.58 -5.90 -18.97
CA SER A 192 10.80 -5.32 -20.31
C SER A 192 9.87 -4.16 -20.65
N GLY A 193 8.69 -4.10 -20.04
CA GLY A 193 7.62 -3.17 -20.42
C GLY A 193 6.82 -3.60 -21.65
N ASP A 194 7.06 -4.80 -22.18
CA ASP A 194 6.34 -5.31 -23.34
C ASP A 194 4.89 -5.63 -22.99
N SER A 195 3.98 -5.32 -23.91
CA SER A 195 2.59 -5.78 -23.85
C SER A 195 2.59 -7.28 -24.14
N LEU A 196 2.43 -8.11 -23.11
CA LEU A 196 2.35 -9.56 -23.25
C LEU A 196 1.04 -9.94 -23.92
N HIS A 197 -0.08 -9.45 -23.37
CA HIS A 197 -1.43 -9.80 -23.83
C HIS A 197 -2.36 -8.61 -23.86
N THR A 198 -3.26 -8.61 -24.84
CA THR A 198 -4.40 -7.69 -24.90
C THR A 198 -5.67 -8.53 -24.86
N LEU A 199 -6.42 -8.44 -23.75
CA LEU A 199 -7.60 -9.25 -23.52
C LEU A 199 -8.82 -8.54 -24.11
N HIS A 200 -9.42 -9.20 -25.10
CA HIS A 200 -10.60 -8.76 -25.84
C HIS A 200 -11.81 -9.61 -25.43
N GLY A 201 -13.02 -9.04 -25.44
CA GLY A 201 -14.24 -9.79 -25.12
C GLY A 201 -15.30 -8.99 -24.36
N TYR A 202 -14.96 -7.78 -23.90
CA TYR A 202 -15.91 -6.90 -23.24
C TYR A 202 -16.61 -6.00 -24.24
N THR A 203 -17.93 -5.89 -24.12
CA THR A 203 -18.76 -4.95 -24.89
C THR A 203 -19.08 -3.66 -24.10
N ASP A 204 -18.75 -3.61 -22.80
CA ASP A 204 -18.98 -2.45 -21.91
C ASP A 204 -17.79 -2.24 -20.94
N SER A 205 -17.85 -1.21 -20.10
CA SER A 205 -16.75 -0.76 -19.24
C SER A 205 -16.39 -1.78 -18.15
N VAL A 206 -15.22 -2.42 -18.25
CA VAL A 206 -14.60 -3.18 -17.14
C VAL A 206 -14.44 -2.29 -15.89
N ARG A 207 -14.58 -2.84 -14.68
CA ARG A 207 -14.51 -2.17 -13.37
C ARG A 207 -13.25 -2.48 -12.58
N GLY A 208 -12.76 -3.70 -12.63
CA GLY A 208 -11.59 -4.12 -11.88
C GLY A 208 -10.91 -5.30 -12.55
N VAL A 209 -9.66 -5.50 -12.18
CA VAL A 209 -8.83 -6.65 -12.53
C VAL A 209 -8.06 -7.08 -11.29
N ALA A 210 -7.88 -8.38 -11.08
CA ALA A 210 -7.10 -8.92 -9.97
C ALA A 210 -6.42 -10.23 -10.37
N PHE A 211 -5.15 -10.38 -10.03
CA PHE A 211 -4.45 -11.66 -10.16
C PHE A 211 -4.86 -12.64 -9.05
N SER A 212 -4.83 -13.93 -9.34
CA SER A 212 -4.85 -14.96 -8.31
C SER A 212 -3.57 -14.94 -7.46
N PRO A 213 -3.57 -15.49 -6.25
CA PRO A 213 -2.38 -15.54 -5.38
C PRO A 213 -1.21 -16.33 -5.99
N THR A 214 -1.48 -17.21 -6.96
CA THR A 214 -0.46 -17.94 -7.71
C THR A 214 0.08 -17.14 -8.90
N GLY A 215 -0.59 -16.06 -9.31
CA GLY A 215 -0.27 -15.29 -10.51
C GLY A 215 -0.65 -15.96 -11.83
N LEU A 216 -1.20 -17.18 -11.80
CA LEU A 216 -1.53 -17.96 -12.98
C LEU A 216 -2.83 -17.50 -13.65
N GLU A 217 -3.73 -16.90 -12.89
CA GLU A 217 -5.05 -16.49 -13.36
C GLU A 217 -5.24 -14.99 -13.14
N LEU A 218 -6.05 -14.38 -14.01
CA LEU A 218 -6.52 -13.03 -13.87
C LEU A 218 -8.05 -13.03 -13.92
N VAL A 219 -8.68 -12.39 -12.94
CA VAL A 219 -10.12 -12.11 -12.97
C VAL A 219 -10.37 -10.67 -13.38
N SER A 220 -11.50 -10.47 -14.05
CA SER A 220 -12.00 -9.19 -14.51
C SER A 220 -13.49 -9.07 -14.23
N CYS A 221 -13.99 -7.87 -13.99
CA CYS A 221 -15.43 -7.62 -13.77
C CYS A 221 -15.95 -6.46 -14.63
N SER A 222 -17.15 -6.58 -15.21
CA SER A 222 -17.77 -5.54 -16.05
C SER A 222 -18.81 -4.67 -15.32
N LYS A 223 -18.93 -3.39 -15.74
CA LYS A 223 -20.05 -2.50 -15.44
C LYS A 223 -21.05 -2.57 -16.60
N ASP A 224 -21.89 -3.60 -16.64
CA ASP A 224 -22.93 -3.63 -17.67
C ASP A 224 -24.07 -2.69 -17.29
N LYS A 225 -24.23 -1.60 -18.06
CA LYS A 225 -25.42 -0.72 -18.00
C LYS A 225 -26.41 -0.95 -19.15
N THR A 226 -26.07 -1.80 -20.11
CA THR A 226 -26.94 -2.24 -21.21
C THR A 226 -26.63 -3.72 -21.38
N ILE A 227 -27.59 -4.66 -21.33
CA ILE A 227 -28.51 -4.97 -22.42
C ILE A 227 -29.86 -5.44 -21.83
N ALA A 228 -30.95 -5.09 -22.52
CA ALA A 228 -32.32 -5.51 -22.25
C ALA A 228 -32.65 -6.92 -22.79
N SER A 229 -31.67 -7.81 -22.92
CA SER A 229 -31.89 -9.23 -23.25
C SER A 229 -31.64 -10.04 -21.98
N ALA A 230 -32.67 -10.75 -21.53
CA ALA A 230 -32.68 -11.49 -20.27
C ALA A 230 -31.75 -12.73 -20.26
N ASP A 231 -31.03 -13.02 -21.35
CA ASP A 231 -30.29 -14.27 -21.56
C ASP A 231 -28.76 -14.18 -21.50
N GLU A 232 -28.16 -12.98 -21.38
CA GLU A 232 -26.70 -12.85 -21.23
C GLU A 232 -26.37 -12.11 -19.93
N GLY A 233 -26.29 -12.88 -18.84
CA GLY A 233 -25.99 -12.36 -17.51
C GLY A 233 -24.66 -11.59 -17.43
N LYS A 234 -24.52 -10.76 -16.39
CA LYS A 234 -23.35 -9.90 -16.22
C LYS A 234 -22.13 -10.73 -15.84
N ARG A 235 -21.02 -10.46 -16.52
CA ARG A 235 -19.89 -11.39 -16.61
C ARG A 235 -18.73 -10.95 -15.71
N LEU A 236 -18.25 -11.87 -14.86
CA LEU A 236 -16.82 -11.89 -14.55
C LEU A 236 -16.16 -12.85 -15.54
N VAL A 237 -14.97 -12.51 -16.00
CA VAL A 237 -14.22 -13.36 -16.91
C VAL A 237 -12.89 -13.74 -16.27
N LEU A 238 -12.60 -15.04 -16.28
CA LEU A 238 -11.33 -15.61 -15.88
C LEU A 238 -10.44 -15.82 -17.11
N TRP A 239 -9.18 -15.43 -16.96
CA TRP A 239 -8.16 -15.50 -17.99
C TRP A 239 -6.95 -16.23 -17.45
N ASP A 240 -6.30 -17.01 -18.30
CA ASP A 240 -4.96 -17.48 -18.04
C ASP A 240 -4.01 -16.29 -18.22
N ALA A 241 -3.28 -15.94 -17.16
CA ALA A 241 -2.45 -14.74 -17.14
C ALA A 241 -1.24 -14.84 -18.08
N HIS A 242 -0.70 -16.05 -18.26
CA HIS A 242 0.53 -16.30 -19.01
C HIS A 242 0.29 -16.37 -20.52
N THR A 243 -0.87 -16.87 -20.92
CA THR A 243 -1.25 -17.05 -22.32
C THR A 243 -2.24 -15.99 -22.81
N GLY A 244 -2.88 -15.27 -21.88
CA GLY A 244 -3.92 -14.30 -22.19
C GLY A 244 -5.21 -14.93 -22.72
N THR A 245 -5.36 -16.25 -22.62
CA THR A 245 -6.53 -16.94 -23.14
C THR A 245 -7.69 -16.91 -22.17
N PHE A 246 -8.90 -16.80 -22.71
CA PHE A 246 -10.13 -16.99 -21.97
C PHE A 246 -10.19 -18.38 -21.32
N MET A 247 -10.57 -18.44 -20.05
CA MET A 247 -10.80 -19.71 -19.33
C MET A 247 -12.30 -19.93 -19.09
N HIS A 248 -12.94 -19.04 -18.33
CA HIS A 248 -14.31 -19.21 -17.88
C HIS A 248 -15.10 -17.90 -17.84
N ASP A 249 -16.40 -18.01 -18.15
CA ASP A 249 -17.40 -16.98 -17.91
C ASP A 249 -18.11 -17.30 -16.58
N LEU A 250 -17.97 -16.42 -15.58
CA LEU A 250 -18.66 -16.57 -14.29
C LEU A 250 -20.00 -15.83 -14.36
N VAL A 251 -21.01 -16.53 -14.88
CA VAL A 251 -22.35 -15.98 -15.08
C VAL A 251 -23.22 -16.25 -13.86
N GLY A 252 -23.82 -15.19 -13.31
CA GLY A 252 -24.81 -15.34 -12.25
C GLY A 252 -25.18 -14.03 -11.56
N HIS A 253 -24.34 -13.00 -11.61
CA HIS A 253 -24.72 -11.69 -11.11
C HIS A 253 -25.81 -11.08 -12.01
N ILE A 254 -26.93 -10.72 -11.38
CA ILE A 254 -28.08 -10.07 -12.03
C ILE A 254 -27.87 -8.55 -12.22
N SER A 255 -26.80 -8.00 -11.64
CA SER A 255 -26.48 -6.56 -11.68
C SER A 255 -24.97 -6.26 -11.60
N GLU A 256 -24.60 -4.98 -11.59
CA GLU A 256 -23.21 -4.50 -11.50
C GLU A 256 -22.46 -5.22 -10.36
N VAL A 257 -21.24 -5.69 -10.68
CA VAL A 257 -20.27 -6.25 -9.73
C VAL A 257 -19.34 -5.12 -9.30
N TYR A 258 -19.22 -4.90 -8.00
CA TYR A 258 -18.44 -3.82 -7.39
C TYR A 258 -17.09 -4.28 -6.83
N GLY A 259 -16.97 -5.55 -6.47
CA GLY A 259 -15.73 -6.10 -5.91
C GLY A 259 -15.53 -7.55 -6.33
N VAL A 260 -14.26 -7.94 -6.44
CA VAL A 260 -13.82 -9.31 -6.70
C VAL A 260 -12.52 -9.56 -5.91
N VAL A 261 -12.41 -10.72 -5.28
CA VAL A 261 -11.26 -11.08 -4.45
C VAL A 261 -11.06 -12.60 -4.47
N TYR A 262 -9.81 -13.04 -4.60
CA TYR A 262 -9.46 -14.45 -4.42
C TYR A 262 -9.31 -14.80 -2.94
N SER A 263 -9.60 -16.04 -2.57
CA SER A 263 -9.17 -16.59 -1.29
C SER A 263 -7.64 -16.61 -1.22
N PRO A 264 -7.03 -16.55 -0.02
CA PRO A 264 -5.56 -16.54 0.12
C PRO A 264 -4.86 -17.78 -0.47
N ASP A 265 -5.56 -18.93 -0.51
CA ASP A 265 -5.08 -20.17 -1.14
C ASP A 265 -5.35 -20.22 -2.66
N GLY A 266 -6.09 -19.26 -3.21
CA GLY A 266 -6.46 -19.18 -4.62
C GLY A 266 -7.53 -20.17 -5.06
N HIS A 267 -8.04 -21.03 -4.17
CA HIS A 267 -9.01 -22.07 -4.52
C HIS A 267 -10.44 -21.56 -4.64
N GLN A 268 -10.71 -20.31 -4.26
CA GLN A 268 -12.02 -19.70 -4.37
C GLN A 268 -11.92 -18.25 -4.82
N LEU A 269 -13.00 -17.79 -5.44
CA LEU A 269 -13.17 -16.41 -5.83
C LEU A 269 -14.47 -15.88 -5.24
N ALA A 270 -14.42 -14.77 -4.50
CA ALA A 270 -15.61 -14.05 -4.05
C ALA A 270 -15.84 -12.81 -4.92
N SER A 271 -17.11 -12.53 -5.22
CA SER A 271 -17.54 -11.35 -5.97
C SER A 271 -18.78 -10.74 -5.33
N CYS A 272 -18.90 -9.42 -5.33
CA CYS A 272 -20.03 -8.73 -4.69
C CYS A 272 -20.67 -7.67 -5.60
N GLY A 273 -21.99 -7.47 -5.46
CA GLY A 273 -22.75 -6.60 -6.34
C GLY A 273 -24.16 -6.23 -5.81
N ARG A 274 -25.00 -5.66 -6.70
CA ARG A 274 -26.43 -5.36 -6.42
C ARG A 274 -27.32 -6.61 -6.25
N GLY A 275 -26.73 -7.81 -6.31
CA GLY A 275 -27.40 -9.10 -6.14
C GLY A 275 -26.82 -9.96 -5.01
N GLY A 276 -26.03 -9.37 -4.11
CA GLY A 276 -25.37 -10.08 -3.02
C GLY A 276 -23.94 -10.51 -3.37
N ILE A 277 -23.46 -11.55 -2.68
CA ILE A 277 -22.09 -12.07 -2.86
C ILE A 277 -22.17 -13.47 -3.44
N ARG A 278 -21.26 -13.77 -4.37
CA ARG A 278 -21.14 -15.08 -5.02
C ARG A 278 -19.73 -15.60 -4.86
N LEU A 279 -19.63 -16.89 -4.54
CA LEU A 279 -18.39 -17.64 -4.44
C LEU A 279 -18.31 -18.58 -5.65
N TRP A 280 -17.15 -18.57 -6.29
CA TRP A 280 -16.88 -19.34 -7.50
C TRP A 280 -15.66 -20.22 -7.27
N ASP A 281 -15.66 -21.36 -7.93
CA ASP A 281 -14.45 -22.15 -8.13
C ASP A 281 -13.75 -21.62 -9.39
N PRO A 282 -12.55 -21.02 -9.27
CA PRO A 282 -11.86 -20.45 -10.41
C PRO A 282 -11.34 -21.50 -11.40
N LEU A 283 -11.17 -22.76 -10.98
CA LEU A 283 -10.61 -23.82 -11.83
C LEU A 283 -11.59 -24.30 -12.91
N ASN A 284 -12.89 -24.28 -12.62
CA ASN A 284 -13.93 -24.73 -13.54
C ASN A 284 -14.97 -23.66 -13.86
N GLY A 285 -14.91 -22.51 -13.19
CA GLY A 285 -15.83 -21.38 -13.34
C GLY A 285 -17.21 -21.59 -12.74
N GLU A 286 -17.40 -22.64 -11.94
CA GLU A 286 -18.70 -22.96 -11.37
C GLU A 286 -19.03 -22.08 -10.15
N LEU A 287 -20.31 -21.74 -10.03
CA LEU A 287 -20.83 -21.07 -8.84
C LEU A 287 -20.89 -22.08 -7.69
N PHE A 288 -20.02 -21.90 -6.71
CA PHE A 288 -19.99 -22.72 -5.50
C PHE A 288 -21.12 -22.34 -4.52
N ALA A 289 -21.29 -21.04 -4.26
CA ALA A 289 -22.29 -20.57 -3.29
C ALA A 289 -22.76 -19.14 -3.58
N THR A 290 -23.98 -18.82 -3.14
CA THR A 290 -24.47 -17.43 -3.06
C THR A 290 -24.72 -17.08 -1.61
N LEU A 291 -24.08 -16.03 -1.13
CA LEU A 291 -24.22 -15.55 0.24
C LEU A 291 -25.31 -14.47 0.26
N SER A 292 -26.48 -14.88 0.73
CA SER A 292 -27.69 -14.07 0.77
C SER A 292 -27.97 -13.56 2.18
N GLY A 293 -28.31 -12.29 2.32
CA GLY A 293 -28.63 -11.67 3.61
C GLY A 293 -28.55 -10.14 3.59
N HIS A 294 -27.70 -9.57 2.74
CA HIS A 294 -27.73 -8.13 2.51
C HIS A 294 -29.02 -7.71 1.80
N ASN A 295 -29.68 -6.66 2.31
CA ASN A 295 -30.94 -6.11 1.80
C ASN A 295 -30.73 -4.98 0.80
N ASN A 296 -29.47 -4.65 0.50
CA ASN A 296 -29.09 -3.67 -0.50
C ASN A 296 -27.74 -4.07 -1.13
N THR A 297 -27.21 -3.20 -1.97
CA THR A 297 -25.98 -3.40 -2.75
C THR A 297 -24.78 -3.67 -1.87
N VAL A 298 -24.07 -4.76 -2.15
CA VAL A 298 -22.79 -5.07 -1.50
C VAL A 298 -21.68 -4.39 -2.29
N ASN A 299 -20.94 -3.51 -1.62
CA ASN A 299 -19.92 -2.66 -2.26
C ASN A 299 -18.50 -3.23 -2.11
N SER A 300 -18.26 -4.04 -1.08
CA SER A 300 -16.93 -4.57 -0.79
C SER A 300 -17.04 -5.98 -0.20
N VAL A 301 -16.04 -6.79 -0.52
CA VAL A 301 -15.89 -8.17 -0.03
C VAL A 301 -14.40 -8.45 0.19
N SER A 302 -14.07 -9.17 1.26
CA SER A 302 -12.70 -9.55 1.58
C SER A 302 -12.66 -10.92 2.27
N TYR A 303 -11.64 -11.72 1.97
CA TYR A 303 -11.35 -12.95 2.72
C TYR A 303 -10.52 -12.64 3.97
N SER A 304 -10.76 -13.40 5.04
CA SER A 304 -9.82 -13.44 6.17
C SER A 304 -8.47 -14.02 5.73
N PRO A 305 -7.35 -13.68 6.38
CA PRO A 305 -6.02 -14.19 6.02
C PRO A 305 -5.90 -15.72 6.02
N ASN A 306 -6.73 -16.40 6.81
CA ASN A 306 -6.80 -17.87 6.88
C ASN A 306 -7.77 -18.50 5.86
N GLY A 307 -8.43 -17.71 5.02
CA GLY A 307 -9.38 -18.15 3.99
C GLY A 307 -10.72 -18.69 4.48
N LYS A 308 -10.94 -18.80 5.80
CA LYS A 308 -12.14 -19.45 6.36
C LYS A 308 -13.36 -18.55 6.43
N HIS A 309 -13.16 -17.24 6.40
CA HIS A 309 -14.22 -16.26 6.57
C HIS A 309 -14.21 -15.23 5.46
N ILE A 310 -15.39 -14.69 5.18
CA ILE A 310 -15.57 -13.55 4.29
C ILE A 310 -16.22 -12.43 5.08
N ALA A 311 -15.73 -11.20 4.92
CA ALA A 311 -16.39 -9.99 5.37
C ALA A 311 -16.97 -9.26 4.17
N SER A 312 -18.18 -8.72 4.32
CA SER A 312 -18.83 -7.93 3.28
C SER A 312 -19.48 -6.67 3.84
N GLY A 313 -19.36 -5.56 3.11
CA GLY A 313 -19.99 -4.28 3.47
C GLY A 313 -21.06 -3.88 2.45
N SER A 314 -22.22 -3.45 2.93
CA SER A 314 -23.40 -3.16 2.10
C SER A 314 -24.02 -1.79 2.36
N MET A 315 -24.71 -1.26 1.34
CA MET A 315 -25.53 -0.05 1.41
C MET A 315 -26.80 -0.22 2.27
N ASP A 316 -27.07 -1.41 2.80
CA ASP A 316 -28.13 -1.61 3.81
C ASP A 316 -27.68 -1.16 5.21
N GLY A 317 -26.44 -0.70 5.34
CA GLY A 317 -25.87 -0.26 6.61
C GLY A 317 -25.29 -1.40 7.43
N THR A 318 -25.22 -2.63 6.91
CA THR A 318 -24.69 -3.79 7.63
C THR A 318 -23.35 -4.25 7.04
N VAL A 319 -22.54 -4.84 7.91
CA VAL A 319 -21.42 -5.69 7.54
C VAL A 319 -21.81 -7.12 7.91
N ARG A 320 -21.53 -8.08 7.05
CA ARG A 320 -21.80 -9.49 7.35
C ARG A 320 -20.51 -10.29 7.31
N LEU A 321 -20.38 -11.20 8.26
CA LEU A 321 -19.33 -12.21 8.30
C LEU A 321 -19.92 -13.56 7.89
N TRP A 322 -19.24 -14.22 6.98
CA TRP A 322 -19.67 -15.48 6.38
C TRP A 322 -18.66 -16.57 6.67
N ASP A 323 -19.15 -17.77 6.97
CA ASP A 323 -18.32 -18.96 7.05
C ASP A 323 -18.32 -19.66 5.69
N VAL A 324 -17.13 -19.73 5.08
CA VAL A 324 -16.93 -20.25 3.73
C VAL A 324 -17.33 -21.74 3.64
N GLY A 325 -17.17 -22.49 4.74
CA GLY A 325 -17.46 -23.93 4.77
C GLY A 325 -18.94 -24.30 4.91
N ARG A 326 -19.84 -23.33 5.17
CA ARG A 326 -21.28 -23.60 5.40
C ARG A 326 -22.25 -22.85 4.50
N ALA A 327 -21.77 -21.91 3.66
CA ALA A 327 -22.62 -21.11 2.75
C ALA A 327 -23.90 -20.53 3.42
N LEU A 328 -23.82 -20.23 4.72
CA LEU A 328 -24.89 -19.64 5.51
C LEU A 328 -24.33 -18.38 6.20
N PRO A 329 -25.12 -17.29 6.33
CA PRO A 329 -24.75 -16.18 7.20
C PRO A 329 -24.57 -16.72 8.62
N ARG A 330 -23.39 -16.47 9.21
CA ARG A 330 -23.10 -16.98 10.56
C ARG A 330 -23.68 -16.06 11.63
N GLU A 331 -23.58 -14.74 11.43
CA GLU A 331 -24.29 -13.72 12.19
C GLU A 331 -24.56 -12.47 11.34
N GLU A 332 -25.73 -11.86 11.57
CA GLU A 332 -26.08 -10.53 11.08
C GLU A 332 -25.53 -9.50 12.06
N LEU A 333 -24.44 -8.83 11.69
CA LEU A 333 -23.95 -7.70 12.47
C LEU A 333 -24.82 -6.48 12.12
N ASN A 334 -25.97 -6.40 12.79
CA ASN A 334 -26.78 -5.18 12.83
C ASN A 334 -26.04 -4.16 13.70
N ASP A 335 -25.09 -3.47 13.10
CA ASP A 335 -24.70 -2.17 13.62
C ASP A 335 -25.94 -1.28 13.42
N SER A 336 -26.63 -0.92 14.51
CA SER A 336 -27.86 -0.12 14.51
C SER A 336 -27.67 1.32 14.00
N SER A 337 -26.57 1.56 13.29
CA SER A 337 -26.05 2.84 12.90
C SER A 337 -26.23 3.07 11.41
N ASN A 338 -26.85 4.20 11.07
CA ASN A 338 -27.12 4.60 9.68
C ASN A 338 -25.83 4.64 8.85
N GLY A 339 -25.55 3.62 8.04
CA GLY A 339 -24.57 3.67 6.97
C GLY A 339 -23.11 3.49 7.41
N LEU A 340 -22.65 2.25 7.37
CA LEU A 340 -21.24 1.87 7.48
C LEU A 340 -20.40 2.44 6.34
N LEU A 341 -19.19 2.89 6.67
CA LEU A 341 -18.26 3.53 5.74
C LEU A 341 -16.96 2.74 5.55
N CYS A 342 -16.51 2.03 6.59
CA CYS A 342 -15.27 1.26 6.55
C CYS A 342 -15.36 0.01 7.45
N VAL A 343 -14.57 -1.00 7.12
CA VAL A 343 -14.41 -2.24 7.89
C VAL A 343 -12.97 -2.70 7.80
N ASP A 344 -12.43 -3.24 8.89
CA ASP A 344 -11.13 -3.90 8.92
C ASP A 344 -11.14 -5.11 9.85
N VAL A 345 -10.29 -6.10 9.58
CA VAL A 345 -10.15 -7.32 10.38
C VAL A 345 -8.75 -7.36 11.00
N SER A 346 -8.67 -7.69 12.29
CA SER A 346 -7.40 -7.77 12.98
C SER A 346 -6.48 -8.82 12.34
N PRO A 347 -5.14 -8.64 12.41
CA PRO A 347 -4.19 -9.57 11.78
C PRO A 347 -4.28 -11.02 12.28
N ASP A 348 -4.68 -11.22 13.54
CA ASP A 348 -4.93 -12.54 14.13
C ASP A 348 -6.32 -13.12 13.75
N GLY A 349 -7.13 -12.34 13.04
CA GLY A 349 -8.50 -12.69 12.64
C GLY A 349 -9.49 -12.74 13.81
N ALA A 350 -9.11 -12.33 15.02
CA ALA A 350 -9.94 -12.45 16.22
C ALA A 350 -11.01 -11.34 16.33
N TRP A 351 -10.74 -10.16 15.78
CA TRP A 351 -11.61 -8.99 15.88
C TRP A 351 -11.91 -8.40 14.50
N THR A 352 -13.15 -7.98 14.30
CA THR A 352 -13.60 -7.19 13.16
C THR A 352 -14.02 -5.82 13.69
N ALA A 353 -13.66 -4.78 12.96
CA ALA A 353 -13.89 -3.41 13.38
C ALA A 353 -14.63 -2.65 12.29
N THR A 354 -15.71 -1.96 12.64
CA THR A 354 -16.61 -1.28 11.68
C THR A 354 -16.74 0.20 12.03
N GLY A 355 -16.58 1.09 11.05
CA GLY A 355 -16.74 2.53 11.21
C GLY A 355 -17.98 3.04 10.49
N SER A 356 -18.74 3.89 11.16
CA SER A 356 -20.08 4.30 10.72
C SER A 356 -20.27 5.82 10.63
N ARG A 357 -21.33 6.25 9.92
CA ARG A 357 -21.74 7.68 9.90
C ARG A 357 -22.29 8.15 11.24
N ASP A 358 -22.65 7.25 12.14
CA ASP A 358 -23.12 7.60 13.50
C ASP A 358 -22.01 8.08 14.45
N SER A 359 -20.77 8.18 13.94
CA SER A 359 -19.58 8.62 14.69
C SER A 359 -18.97 7.56 15.60
N THR A 360 -19.36 6.30 15.46
CA THR A 360 -18.81 5.19 16.25
C THR A 360 -17.94 4.27 15.42
N VAL A 361 -16.99 3.64 16.12
CA VAL A 361 -16.32 2.43 15.63
C VAL A 361 -16.72 1.27 16.54
N GLN A 362 -17.24 0.18 16.00
CA GLN A 362 -17.58 -1.01 16.78
C GLN A 362 -16.49 -2.08 16.61
N LEU A 363 -16.06 -2.69 17.71
CA LEU A 363 -15.23 -3.90 17.69
C LEU A 363 -16.12 -5.11 17.98
N LEU A 364 -16.01 -6.14 17.15
CA LEU A 364 -16.78 -7.37 17.23
C LEU A 364 -15.84 -8.56 17.20
N GLU A 365 -16.11 -9.58 18.02
CA GLU A 365 -15.34 -10.82 17.97
C GLU A 365 -15.64 -11.54 16.65
N THR A 366 -14.65 -11.71 15.77
CA THR A 366 -14.85 -12.22 14.39
C THR A 366 -15.47 -13.62 14.37
N GLN A 367 -15.10 -14.48 15.32
CA GLN A 367 -15.59 -15.87 15.34
C GLN A 367 -17.05 -15.99 15.77
N THR A 368 -17.51 -15.10 16.64
CA THR A 368 -18.81 -15.22 17.28
C THR A 368 -19.77 -14.11 16.89
N GLY A 369 -19.28 -13.02 16.28
CA GLY A 369 -20.00 -11.78 15.98
C GLY A 369 -20.43 -10.98 17.22
N LYS A 370 -20.07 -11.44 18.41
CA LYS A 370 -20.44 -10.77 19.66
C LYS A 370 -19.86 -9.36 19.71
N PRO A 371 -20.66 -8.36 20.11
CA PRO A 371 -20.17 -7.01 20.30
C PRO A 371 -19.12 -7.01 21.40
N GLY A 372 -17.95 -6.49 21.06
CA GLY A 372 -16.87 -6.16 21.98
C GLY A 372 -17.04 -4.74 22.49
N ALA A 373 -16.11 -3.86 22.12
CA ALA A 373 -16.11 -2.47 22.56
C ALA A 373 -16.60 -1.50 21.48
N ALA A 374 -17.50 -0.59 21.88
CA ALA A 374 -17.86 0.57 21.08
C ALA A 374 -16.87 1.72 21.34
N LEU A 375 -16.07 2.06 20.34
CA LEU A 375 -15.10 3.15 20.38
C LEU A 375 -15.85 4.46 20.05
N THR A 376 -16.20 5.18 21.09
CA THR A 376 -16.98 6.42 21.00
C THR A 376 -16.07 7.63 21.21
N GLY A 377 -16.28 8.69 20.42
CA GLY A 377 -15.54 9.94 20.57
C GLY A 377 -15.49 10.81 19.32
N HIS A 378 -15.65 10.25 18.12
CA HIS A 378 -15.76 11.07 16.92
C HIS A 378 -17.05 11.89 16.92
N VAL A 379 -17.02 13.05 16.25
CA VAL A 379 -18.20 13.91 16.03
C VAL A 379 -18.49 14.01 14.54
N GLY A 380 -19.42 13.18 14.06
CA GLY A 380 -19.66 12.99 12.63
C GLY A 380 -18.97 11.74 12.09
N HIS A 381 -19.00 11.57 10.77
CA HIS A 381 -18.71 10.27 10.16
C HIS A 381 -17.29 9.76 10.45
N VAL A 382 -17.17 8.46 10.71
CA VAL A 382 -15.88 7.76 10.68
C VAL A 382 -15.64 7.32 9.24
N ASN A 383 -14.76 8.04 8.53
CA ASN A 383 -14.56 7.84 7.09
C ASN A 383 -13.67 6.63 6.78
N ASN A 384 -12.74 6.31 7.67
CA ASN A 384 -11.79 5.21 7.48
C ASN A 384 -11.27 4.70 8.83
N MET A 385 -10.83 3.44 8.86
CA MET A 385 -10.23 2.84 10.03
C MET A 385 -9.32 1.66 9.66
N VAL A 386 -8.30 1.41 10.49
CA VAL A 386 -7.34 0.33 10.29
C VAL A 386 -6.83 -0.24 11.61
N PHE A 387 -6.59 -1.55 11.67
CA PHE A 387 -5.82 -2.20 12.71
C PHE A 387 -4.32 -2.03 12.48
N SER A 388 -3.58 -1.91 13.59
CA SER A 388 -2.12 -2.06 13.56
C SER A 388 -1.73 -3.48 13.16
N SER A 389 -0.54 -3.66 12.57
CA SER A 389 0.00 -4.97 12.17
C SER A 389 0.14 -5.99 13.31
N CYS A 390 0.22 -5.54 14.56
CA CYS A 390 0.20 -6.43 15.73
C CYS A 390 -1.20 -6.64 16.34
N GLY A 391 -2.26 -6.06 15.76
CA GLY A 391 -3.65 -6.15 16.21
C GLY A 391 -3.98 -5.39 17.51
N LYS A 392 -3.00 -4.78 18.17
CA LYS A 392 -3.19 -4.18 19.51
C LYS A 392 -3.82 -2.78 19.48
N ARG A 393 -3.75 -2.09 18.34
CA ARG A 393 -4.29 -0.74 18.15
C ARG A 393 -5.24 -0.68 16.96
N VAL A 394 -6.20 0.24 17.04
CA VAL A 394 -7.04 0.68 15.93
C VAL A 394 -6.80 2.16 15.73
N ALA A 395 -6.67 2.59 14.48
CA ALA A 395 -6.71 4.00 14.11
C ALA A 395 -8.02 4.29 13.38
N SER A 396 -8.65 5.42 13.66
CA SER A 396 -9.85 5.87 12.95
C SER A 396 -9.72 7.33 12.51
N ALA A 397 -10.18 7.63 11.30
CA ALA A 397 -10.23 8.96 10.72
C ALA A 397 -11.67 9.47 10.65
N GLY A 398 -11.89 10.68 11.16
CA GLY A 398 -13.21 11.26 11.29
C GLY A 398 -13.43 12.54 10.47
N GLN A 399 -14.70 12.82 10.25
CA GLN A 399 -15.18 14.10 9.71
C GLN A 399 -14.95 15.26 10.69
N ASP A 400 -14.77 14.95 11.96
CA ASP A 400 -14.43 15.85 13.07
C ASP A 400 -12.98 16.36 13.03
N ILE A 401 -12.30 16.25 11.89
CA ILE A 401 -10.90 16.67 11.68
C ILE A 401 -9.90 15.94 12.59
N ARG A 402 -10.28 14.82 13.22
CA ARG A 402 -9.43 14.05 14.13
C ARG A 402 -9.06 12.69 13.55
N VAL A 403 -7.87 12.26 13.94
CA VAL A 403 -7.49 10.86 13.91
C VAL A 403 -7.42 10.38 15.35
N ARG A 404 -8.02 9.22 15.64
CA ARG A 404 -8.03 8.65 16.98
C ARG A 404 -7.32 7.31 16.99
N LEU A 405 -6.51 7.10 18.02
CA LEU A 405 -5.86 5.84 18.30
C LEU A 405 -6.55 5.17 19.49
N TRP A 406 -6.87 3.90 19.33
CA TRP A 406 -7.61 3.12 20.32
C TRP A 406 -6.83 1.87 20.69
N CYS A 407 -6.99 1.42 21.94
CA CYS A 407 -6.52 0.11 22.34
C CYS A 407 -7.57 -0.93 21.95
N ALA A 408 -7.23 -1.83 21.02
CA ALA A 408 -8.17 -2.84 20.52
C ALA A 408 -8.72 -3.74 21.64
N ARG A 409 -7.91 -4.04 22.65
CA ARG A 409 -8.30 -4.91 23.78
C ARG A 409 -9.29 -4.25 24.73
N THR A 410 -9.12 -2.96 25.01
CA THR A 410 -9.90 -2.27 26.07
C THR A 410 -10.96 -1.33 25.50
N GLY A 411 -10.91 -1.05 24.21
CA GLY A 411 -11.74 -0.06 23.53
C GLY A 411 -11.49 1.39 23.94
N ARG A 412 -10.47 1.66 24.77
CA ARG A 412 -10.20 3.01 25.24
C ARG A 412 -9.42 3.80 24.20
N SER A 413 -9.77 5.09 24.08
CA SER A 413 -8.96 6.07 23.35
C SER A 413 -7.59 6.14 24.02
N VAL A 414 -6.55 5.84 23.26
CA VAL A 414 -5.15 5.98 23.66
C VAL A 414 -4.68 7.39 23.34
N ASP A 415 -5.04 7.90 22.16
CA ASP A 415 -4.66 9.24 21.74
C ASP A 415 -5.65 9.86 20.75
N VAL A 416 -5.65 11.19 20.67
CA VAL A 416 -6.41 11.99 19.70
C VAL A 416 -5.45 12.91 18.98
N LEU A 417 -5.10 12.53 17.76
CA LEU A 417 -4.11 13.22 16.95
C LEU A 417 -4.75 14.46 16.31
N GLN A 418 -4.15 15.61 16.57
CA GLN A 418 -4.64 16.92 16.14
C GLN A 418 -3.63 17.57 15.19
N GLY A 419 -4.12 18.16 14.11
CA GLY A 419 -3.29 18.87 13.13
C GLY A 419 -3.99 19.05 11.80
N HIS A 420 -4.87 18.11 11.43
CA HIS A 420 -5.71 18.27 10.25
C HIS A 420 -6.68 19.47 10.42
N ILE A 421 -6.82 20.25 9.35
CA ILE A 421 -7.69 21.45 9.29
C ILE A 421 -8.98 21.20 8.51
N GLY A 422 -9.18 19.95 8.05
CA GLY A 422 -10.37 19.48 7.35
C GLY A 422 -10.64 18.01 7.66
N ALA A 423 -11.78 17.51 7.19
CA ALA A 423 -12.18 16.11 7.41
C ALA A 423 -11.07 15.14 6.97
N VAL A 424 -10.82 14.10 7.77
CA VAL A 424 -9.81 13.09 7.45
C VAL A 424 -10.49 11.92 6.77
N PHE A 425 -9.98 11.49 5.61
CA PHE A 425 -10.63 10.49 4.75
C PHE A 425 -9.93 9.15 4.72
N SER A 426 -8.66 9.10 5.12
CA SER A 426 -7.86 7.87 5.08
C SER A 426 -6.88 7.83 6.23
N VAL A 427 -6.61 6.62 6.72
CA VAL A 427 -5.58 6.31 7.70
C VAL A 427 -4.92 4.99 7.33
N ALA A 428 -3.62 4.86 7.58
CA ALA A 428 -2.87 3.63 7.35
C ALA A 428 -1.77 3.49 8.41
N PHE A 429 -1.53 2.28 8.92
CA PHE A 429 -0.34 1.98 9.71
C PHE A 429 0.82 1.57 8.81
N SER A 430 2.05 1.89 9.23
CA SER A 430 3.23 1.25 8.66
C SER A 430 3.21 -0.25 8.97
N PRO A 431 3.84 -1.11 8.14
CA PRO A 431 3.97 -2.55 8.41
C PRO A 431 4.64 -2.84 9.76
N SER A 432 5.62 -2.01 10.14
CA SER A 432 6.26 -2.05 11.47
C SER A 432 5.31 -1.66 12.62
N GLY A 433 4.19 -1.00 12.32
CA GLY A 433 3.22 -0.50 13.27
C GLY A 433 3.68 0.72 14.06
N HIS A 434 4.85 1.29 13.76
CA HIS A 434 5.45 2.43 14.48
C HIS A 434 5.00 3.80 13.96
N GLN A 435 4.56 3.87 12.70
CA GLN A 435 4.03 5.10 12.13
C GLN A 435 2.58 4.92 11.72
N LEU A 436 1.85 6.03 11.77
CA LEU A 436 0.52 6.17 11.21
C LEU A 436 0.56 7.29 10.18
N ALA A 437 -0.09 7.11 9.04
CA ALA A 437 -0.35 8.16 8.08
C ALA A 437 -1.84 8.51 8.06
N SER A 438 -2.17 9.77 7.84
CA SER A 438 -3.55 10.22 7.66
C SER A 438 -3.70 11.26 6.57
N GLY A 439 -4.80 11.17 5.82
CA GLY A 439 -5.03 11.93 4.60
C GLY A 439 -6.18 12.92 4.75
N GLY A 440 -5.87 14.19 4.50
CA GLY A 440 -6.80 15.30 4.62
C GLY A 440 -7.77 15.45 3.45
N GLY A 441 -8.94 16.00 3.75
CA GLY A 441 -9.99 16.32 2.79
C GLY A 441 -9.76 17.61 2.01
N THR A 442 -10.80 18.15 1.36
CA THR A 442 -10.68 19.30 0.43
C THR A 442 -10.12 20.56 1.08
N PHE A 443 -10.35 20.75 2.37
CA PHE A 443 -9.87 21.93 3.09
C PHE A 443 -8.46 21.77 3.64
N ASP A 444 -7.92 20.55 3.64
CA ASP A 444 -6.63 20.24 4.23
C ASP A 444 -5.63 19.82 3.16
N ARG A 445 -5.98 18.79 2.38
CA ARG A 445 -5.18 18.25 1.26
C ARG A 445 -3.72 17.93 1.65
N ALA A 446 -3.49 17.66 2.93
CA ALA A 446 -2.20 17.26 3.44
C ALA A 446 -2.24 15.81 3.90
N VAL A 447 -1.11 15.13 3.76
CA VAL A 447 -0.84 13.88 4.47
C VAL A 447 -0.03 14.20 5.71
N ARG A 448 -0.39 13.58 6.82
CA ARG A 448 0.36 13.73 8.08
C ARG A 448 0.84 12.37 8.55
N LEU A 449 2.11 12.32 8.95
CA LEU A 449 2.67 11.18 9.67
C LEU A 449 2.61 11.43 11.17
N TRP A 450 2.43 10.36 11.92
CA TRP A 450 2.37 10.37 13.37
C TRP A 450 3.15 9.20 13.92
N ASP A 451 3.80 9.39 15.06
CA ASP A 451 4.28 8.26 15.85
C ASP A 451 3.09 7.51 16.45
N SER A 452 2.97 6.22 16.14
CA SER A 452 1.81 5.43 16.55
C SER A 452 1.75 5.15 18.05
N LYS A 453 2.87 5.31 18.76
CA LYS A 453 3.02 4.99 20.19
C LYS A 453 2.80 6.23 21.05
N THR A 454 3.42 7.36 20.67
CA THR A 454 3.40 8.62 21.42
C THR A 454 2.34 9.60 20.92
N GLY A 455 1.82 9.41 19.70
CA GLY A 455 0.88 10.33 19.07
C GLY A 455 1.52 11.63 18.58
N GLU A 456 2.84 11.75 18.69
CA GLU A 456 3.54 12.96 18.29
C GLU A 456 3.47 13.17 16.77
N PRO A 457 3.24 14.42 16.32
CA PRO A 457 3.21 14.74 14.90
C PRO A 457 4.61 14.57 14.30
N GLY A 458 4.67 13.86 13.18
CA GLY A 458 5.84 13.72 12.33
C GLY A 458 5.78 14.67 11.14
N LEU A 459 6.21 14.17 9.97
CA LEU A 459 6.22 14.94 8.73
C LEU A 459 4.80 15.28 8.25
N VAL A 460 4.66 16.45 7.63
CA VAL A 460 3.46 16.90 6.94
C VAL A 460 3.82 17.08 5.47
N PHE A 461 3.08 16.40 4.59
CA PHE A 461 3.22 16.51 3.15
C PHE A 461 2.07 17.36 2.62
N GLU A 462 2.41 18.54 2.10
CA GLU A 462 1.49 19.48 1.48
C GLU A 462 1.72 19.51 -0.05
N GLY A 463 0.71 19.95 -0.81
CA GLY A 463 0.81 20.08 -2.27
C GLY A 463 -0.27 19.32 -3.04
N HIS A 464 -1.05 18.46 -2.39
CA HIS A 464 -2.15 17.77 -3.07
C HIS A 464 -3.23 18.76 -3.51
N THR A 465 -3.70 18.61 -4.74
CA THR A 465 -4.70 19.51 -5.31
C THR A 465 -6.13 19.15 -4.91
N ASN A 466 -6.34 17.99 -4.28
CA ASN A 466 -7.66 17.48 -3.89
C ASN A 466 -7.61 16.59 -2.62
N ARG A 467 -8.76 16.00 -2.26
CA ARG A 467 -8.93 15.05 -1.15
C ARG A 467 -8.06 13.81 -1.33
N ILE A 468 -7.49 13.34 -0.23
CA ILE A 468 -6.73 12.09 -0.16
C ILE A 468 -7.68 10.99 0.31
N TYR A 469 -8.14 10.14 -0.62
CA TYR A 469 -9.13 9.08 -0.32
C TYR A 469 -8.49 7.73 0.05
N GLY A 470 -7.26 7.49 -0.36
CA GLY A 470 -6.51 6.27 -0.10
C GLY A 470 -5.13 6.60 0.43
N LEU A 471 -4.66 5.78 1.36
CA LEU A 471 -3.29 5.81 1.86
C LEU A 471 -2.84 4.37 2.03
N ALA A 472 -1.60 4.09 1.66
CA ALA A 472 -0.95 2.82 1.95
C ALA A 472 0.48 3.11 2.40
N PHE A 473 1.08 2.20 3.16
CA PHE A 473 2.52 2.21 3.36
C PHE A 473 3.17 1.22 2.41
N SER A 474 4.40 1.51 1.95
CA SER A 474 5.22 0.48 1.31
C SER A 474 5.41 -0.72 2.26
N PRO A 475 5.60 -1.95 1.75
CA PRO A 475 5.96 -3.13 2.55
C PRO A 475 7.16 -2.92 3.50
N SER A 476 8.09 -2.05 3.12
CA SER A 476 9.22 -1.63 3.96
C SER A 476 8.86 -0.63 5.07
N GLY A 477 7.69 0.00 4.99
CA GLY A 477 7.18 0.96 5.97
C GLY A 477 7.79 2.34 5.91
N HIS A 478 8.45 2.67 4.82
CA HIS A 478 9.22 3.92 4.67
C HIS A 478 8.58 4.92 3.72
N GLN A 479 7.55 4.53 2.98
CA GLN A 479 6.86 5.40 2.03
C GLN A 479 5.36 5.39 2.25
N VAL A 480 4.74 6.53 1.94
CA VAL A 480 3.29 6.71 1.99
C VAL A 480 2.81 7.38 0.70
N PRO A 481 2.37 6.63 -0.32
CA PRO A 481 1.64 7.17 -1.45
C PRO A 481 0.28 7.72 -0.99
N SER A 482 -0.15 8.81 -1.63
CA SER A 482 -1.30 9.62 -1.21
C SER A 482 -1.94 10.42 -2.33
#